data_AF-A0A941CRL9-F1
#
_entry.id   AF-A0A941CRL9-F1
#
_cell.length_a   1.000
_cell.length_b   1.000
_cell.length_c   1.000
_cell.angle_alpha   90.00
_cell.angle_beta   90.00
_cell.angle_gamma   90.00
#
_symmetry.space_group_name_H-M   'P 1'
#
loop_
_entity.id
_entity.type
_entity.pdbx_description
1 polymer ?
#
loop_
_entity_poly.entity_id
_entity_poly.type
_entity_poly.pdbx_seq_one_letter_code
_entity_poly.pdbx_strand_id
1 'polypeptide(L)'
;MIEWIFFFLMGMIILFFFSRFLGFKKENIGITFDQRYIKFEDYVHAILDELANKNYEAKYIGDRTFQVDGQKYVLVERNVKMGGAPLQQTMLKKMK
;
A
#
# COMPACT_ATOMS: atom_id res chain seq x y z
N MET A 1 -28.14 33.48 7.67
CA MET A 1 -27.13 33.21 6.62
C MET A 1 -25.84 32.62 7.19
N ILE A 2 -25.30 33.13 8.30
CA ILE A 2 -24.06 32.62 8.94
C ILE A 2 -24.20 31.16 9.43
N GLU A 3 -25.36 30.77 9.98
CA GLU A 3 -25.59 29.39 10.45
C GLU A 3 -25.44 28.36 9.33
N TRP A 4 -25.93 28.65 8.12
CA TRP A 4 -25.80 27.79 6.95
C TRP A 4 -24.34 27.60 6.51
N ILE A 5 -23.53 28.66 6.61
CA ILE A 5 -22.09 28.60 6.31
C ILE A 5 -21.38 27.69 7.32
N PHE A 6 -21.75 27.77 8.59
CA PHE A 6 -21.19 26.93 9.64
C PHE A 6 -21.50 25.44 9.40
N PHE A 7 -22.75 25.10 9.07
CA PHE A 7 -23.12 23.72 8.72
C PHE A 7 -22.37 23.21 7.48
N PHE A 8 -22.15 24.06 6.48
CA PHE A 8 -21.42 23.70 5.27
C PHE A 8 -19.93 23.42 5.55
N LEU A 9 -19.28 24.29 6.31
CA LEU A 9 -17.89 24.14 6.75
C LEU A 9 -17.70 22.87 7.60
N MET A 10 -18.62 22.62 8.52
CA MET A 10 -18.59 21.42 9.36
C MET A 10 -18.78 20.14 8.53
N GLY A 11 -19.66 20.17 7.52
CA GLY A 11 -19.82 19.07 6.56
C GLY A 11 -18.54 18.77 5.77
N MET A 12 -17.84 19.79 5.30
CA MET A 12 -16.57 19.61 4.58
C MET A 12 -15.46 19.01 5.46
N ILE A 13 -15.38 19.45 6.72
CA ILE A 13 -14.44 18.90 7.70
C ILE A 13 -14.76 17.42 7.95
N ILE A 14 -16.03 17.08 8.21
CA ILE A 14 -16.46 15.70 8.44
C ILE A 14 -16.13 14.83 7.22
N LEU A 15 -16.39 15.28 5.99
CA LEU A 15 -16.07 14.53 4.77
C LEU A 15 -14.56 14.32 4.59
N PHE A 16 -13.75 15.35 4.88
CA PHE A 16 -12.30 15.25 4.86
C PHE A 16 -11.79 14.18 5.85
N PHE A 17 -12.25 14.23 7.10
CA PHE A 17 -11.89 13.23 8.11
C PHE A 17 -12.47 11.84 7.80
N PHE A 18 -13.70 11.75 7.27
CA PHE A 18 -14.31 10.48 6.85
C PHE A 18 -13.51 9.84 5.73
N SER A 19 -13.04 10.59 4.73
CA SER A 19 -12.19 10.05 3.66
C SER A 19 -10.88 9.45 4.18
N ARG A 20 -10.33 10.02 5.26
CA ARG A 20 -9.10 9.53 5.91
C ARG A 20 -9.40 8.34 6.83
N PHE A 21 -10.54 8.32 7.51
CA PHE A 21 -10.92 7.32 8.52
C PHE A 21 -11.59 6.07 7.91
N LEU A 22 -12.31 6.21 6.79
CA LEU A 22 -12.84 5.09 6.00
C LEU A 22 -11.74 4.24 5.38
N GLY A 23 -10.47 4.60 5.58
CA GLY A 23 -9.45 3.65 6.00
C GLY A 23 -9.70 2.29 5.39
N PHE A 24 -9.55 2.24 4.05
CA PHE A 24 -9.54 0.98 3.33
C PHE A 24 -8.55 0.13 4.11
N LYS A 25 -9.06 -0.84 4.86
CA LYS A 25 -8.27 -1.93 5.40
C LYS A 25 -7.75 -2.67 4.16
N LYS A 26 -6.72 -2.11 3.51
CA LYS A 26 -5.85 -2.83 2.61
C LYS A 26 -5.04 -3.72 3.53
N GLU A 27 -5.70 -4.81 3.96
CA GLU A 27 -5.13 -5.79 4.86
C GLU A 27 -3.84 -6.36 4.26
N ASN A 28 -3.76 -6.38 2.92
CA ASN A 28 -2.56 -6.73 2.18
C ASN A 28 -2.41 -5.84 0.94
N ILE A 29 -1.18 -5.45 0.63
CA ILE A 29 -0.87 -4.75 -0.63
C ILE A 29 -0.31 -5.79 -1.59
N GLY A 30 -1.07 -6.11 -2.64
CA GLY A 30 -0.64 -6.99 -3.72
C GLY A 30 0.05 -6.20 -4.83
N ILE A 31 1.25 -6.64 -5.22
CA ILE A 31 2.01 -6.12 -6.34
C ILE A 31 2.37 -7.32 -7.22
N THR A 32 2.04 -7.25 -8.51
CA THR A 32 2.47 -8.23 -9.49
C THR A 32 3.51 -7.56 -10.36
N PHE A 33 4.73 -8.11 -10.40
CA PHE A 33 5.76 -7.62 -11.30
C PHE A 33 5.78 -8.51 -12.54
N ASP A 34 5.91 -7.89 -13.72
CA ASP A 34 6.02 -8.60 -14.99
C ASP A 34 7.36 -9.35 -15.11
N GLN A 35 8.39 -8.83 -14.42
CA GLN A 35 9.73 -9.39 -14.39
C GLN A 35 10.08 -9.97 -13.02
N ARG A 36 10.97 -10.98 -13.03
CA ARG A 36 11.46 -11.61 -11.81
C ARG A 36 12.73 -10.93 -11.33
N TYR A 37 12.74 -10.49 -10.07
CA TYR A 37 13.94 -9.94 -9.44
C TYR A 37 14.78 -11.05 -8.82
N ILE A 38 16.04 -11.18 -9.26
CA ILE A 38 17.00 -12.17 -8.74
C ILE A 38 17.72 -11.61 -7.52
N LYS A 39 18.07 -10.32 -7.55
CA LYS A 39 18.71 -9.63 -6.43
C LYS A 39 17.66 -9.04 -5.51
N PHE A 40 17.82 -9.29 -4.21
CA PHE A 40 16.88 -8.81 -3.20
C PHE A 40 16.87 -7.28 -3.08
N GLU A 41 18.02 -6.62 -3.25
CA GLU A 41 18.11 -5.14 -3.22
C GLU A 41 17.29 -4.52 -4.36
N ASP A 42 17.50 -4.98 -5.60
CA ASP A 42 16.71 -4.55 -6.77
C ASP A 42 15.21 -4.79 -6.54
N TYR A 43 14.86 -5.89 -5.88
CA TYR A 43 13.48 -6.21 -5.55
C TYR A 43 12.87 -5.24 -4.52
N VAL A 44 13.63 -4.88 -3.48
CA VAL A 44 13.20 -3.88 -2.48
C VAL A 44 12.98 -2.54 -3.14
N HIS A 45 13.90 -2.09 -4.02
CA HIS A 45 13.75 -0.85 -4.76
C HIS A 45 12.49 -0.85 -5.63
N ALA A 46 12.27 -1.92 -6.41
CA ALA A 46 11.07 -2.05 -7.23
C ALA A 46 9.76 -2.01 -6.41
N ILE A 47 9.75 -2.61 -5.22
CA ILE A 47 8.60 -2.54 -4.30
C ILE A 47 8.37 -1.10 -3.83
N LEU A 48 9.43 -0.37 -3.45
CA LEU A 48 9.32 1.01 -3.00
C LEU A 48 8.82 1.94 -4.11
N ASP A 49 9.34 1.78 -5.33
CA ASP A 49 8.92 2.56 -6.50
C ASP A 49 7.44 2.31 -6.82
N GLU A 50 7.01 1.05 -6.80
CA GLU A 50 5.61 0.70 -7.05
C GLU A 50 4.67 1.22 -5.95
N LEU A 51 5.13 1.26 -4.69
CA LEU A 51 4.39 1.85 -3.59
C LEU A 51 4.28 3.37 -3.74
N ALA A 52 5.38 4.04 -4.11
CA ALA A 52 5.40 5.47 -4.37
C ALA A 52 4.46 5.84 -5.54
N ASN A 53 4.47 5.06 -6.63
CA ASN A 53 3.54 5.22 -7.76
C ASN A 53 2.06 5.09 -7.33
N LYS A 54 1.80 4.31 -6.28
CA LYS A 54 0.46 4.14 -5.69
C LYS A 54 0.15 5.16 -4.59
N ASN A 55 0.98 6.20 -4.44
CA ASN A 55 0.88 7.27 -3.43
C ASN A 55 0.99 6.76 -1.98
N TYR A 56 1.73 5.68 -1.75
CA TYR A 56 2.11 5.23 -0.41
C TYR A 56 3.43 5.85 0.02
N GLU A 57 3.54 6.25 1.29
CA GLU A 57 4.84 6.53 1.90
C GLU A 57 5.40 5.23 2.45
N ALA A 58 6.45 4.69 1.81
CA ALA A 58 7.02 3.39 2.15
C ALA A 58 8.52 3.47 2.44
N LYS A 59 8.98 2.69 3.43
CA LYS A 59 10.39 2.52 3.77
C LYS A 59 10.69 1.05 4.08
N TYR A 60 11.83 0.56 3.61
CA TYR A 60 12.32 -0.76 4.00
C TYR A 60 12.98 -0.67 5.38
N ILE A 61 12.57 -1.53 6.31
CA ILE A 61 13.04 -1.50 7.71
C ILE A 61 13.84 -2.75 8.10
N GLY A 62 14.22 -3.59 7.14
CA GLY A 62 14.95 -4.85 7.38
C GLY A 62 14.05 -6.06 7.52
N ASP A 63 14.63 -7.26 7.60
CA ASP A 63 13.94 -8.54 7.83
C ASP A 63 12.71 -8.77 6.94
N ARG A 64 12.85 -8.44 5.65
CA ARG A 64 11.77 -8.51 4.65
C ARG A 64 10.53 -7.68 5.06
N THR A 65 10.71 -6.67 5.89
CA THR A 65 9.64 -5.85 6.47
C THR A 65 9.70 -4.42 5.92
N PHE A 66 8.53 -3.88 5.64
CA PHE A 66 8.31 -2.56 5.10
C PHE A 66 7.41 -1.78 6.07
N GLN A 67 7.73 -0.51 6.29
CA GLN A 67 6.82 0.43 6.92
C GLN A 67 6.11 1.22 5.82
N VAL A 68 4.80 1.07 5.71
CA VAL A 68 3.95 1.73 4.70
C VAL A 68 2.88 2.54 5.42
N ASP A 69 2.85 3.86 5.20
CA ASP A 69 1.94 4.81 5.86
C ASP A 69 1.91 4.66 7.40
N GLY A 70 3.08 4.40 7.99
CA GLY A 70 3.22 4.19 9.44
C GLY A 70 2.87 2.78 9.94
N GLN A 71 2.44 1.86 9.08
CA GLN A 71 2.10 0.47 9.44
C GLN A 71 3.16 -0.51 8.95
N LYS A 72 3.41 -1.58 9.72
CA LYS A 72 4.40 -2.62 9.37
C LYS A 72 3.78 -3.71 8.50
N TYR A 73 4.49 -4.09 7.45
CA TYR A 73 4.12 -5.14 6.51
C TYR A 73 5.29 -6.09 6.25
N VAL A 74 5.04 -7.39 6.22
CA VAL A 74 6.03 -8.39 5.82
C VAL A 74 5.84 -8.74 4.35
N LEU A 75 6.95 -8.80 3.62
CA LEU A 75 7.03 -9.27 2.24
C LEU A 75 6.88 -10.80 2.19
N VAL A 76 5.76 -11.22 1.60
CA VAL A 76 5.44 -12.60 1.28
C VAL A 76 5.42 -12.75 -0.24
N GLU A 77 6.26 -13.63 -0.76
CA GLU A 77 6.26 -13.99 -2.18
C GLU A 77 5.35 -15.20 -2.42
N ARG A 78 4.60 -15.17 -3.52
CA ARG A 78 3.78 -16.31 -3.98
C ARG A 78 3.94 -16.48 -5.48
N ASN A 79 3.94 -17.72 -5.96
CA ASN A 79 3.91 -17.99 -7.40
C ASN A 79 2.45 -18.13 -7.83
N VAL A 80 2.04 -17.37 -8.85
CA VAL A 80 0.72 -17.48 -9.48
C VAL A 80 0.88 -17.95 -10.92
N LYS A 81 -0.04 -18.79 -11.39
CA LYS A 81 -0.09 -19.22 -12.80
C LYS A 81 -1.04 -18.30 -13.55
N MET A 82 -0.54 -17.56 -14.54
CA MET A 82 -1.35 -16.69 -15.39
C MET A 82 -1.03 -17.01 -16.85
N GLY A 83 -2.03 -17.39 -17.65
CA GLY A 83 -1.83 -17.73 -19.07
C GLY A 83 -0.88 -18.90 -19.36
N GLY A 84 -0.63 -19.78 -18.38
CA GLY A 84 0.30 -20.91 -18.53
C GLY A 84 1.75 -20.62 -18.13
N ALA A 85 2.10 -19.36 -17.84
CA ALA A 85 3.42 -18.97 -17.33
C ALA A 85 3.40 -18.73 -15.80
N PRO A 86 4.44 -19.13 -15.06
CA PRO A 86 4.57 -18.79 -13.64
C PRO A 86 5.00 -17.32 -13.47
N LEU A 87 4.21 -16.53 -12.76
CA LEU A 87 4.51 -15.15 -12.36
C LEU A 87 4.77 -15.06 -10.86
N GLN A 88 5.70 -14.20 -10.48
CA GLN A 88 5.98 -13.89 -9.08
C GLN A 88 5.04 -12.79 -8.58
N GLN A 89 4.21 -13.12 -7.60
CA GLN A 89 3.35 -12.18 -6.91
C GLN A 89 3.98 -11.75 -5.58
N THR A 90 4.14 -10.45 -5.42
CA THR A 90 4.60 -9.79 -4.21
C THR A 90 3.38 -9.43 -3.36
N MET A 91 3.35 -9.89 -2.12
CA MET A 91 2.27 -9.57 -1.19
C MET A 91 2.87 -8.99 0.09
N LEU A 92 2.57 -7.72 0.36
CA LEU A 92 2.89 -7.10 1.64
C LEU A 92 1.74 -7.40 2.59
N LYS A 93 2.01 -8.26 3.57
CA LYS A 93 1.03 -8.68 4.58
C LYS A 93 1.18 -7.83 5.83
N LYS A 94 0.10 -7.16 6.24
CA LYS A 94 0.12 -6.33 7.45
C LYS A 94 0.46 -7.17 8.68
N MET A 95 1.39 -6.70 9.50
CA MET A 95 1.67 -7.28 10.81
C MET A 95 0.59 -6.82 11.80
N LYS A 96 0.14 -7.73 12.66
CA LYS A 96 -0.81 -7.41 13.74
C LYS A 96 -0.16 -6.57 14.82
#